data_AF-S3AY09-F1
#
_entry.id   AF-S3AY09-F1
#
_cell.length_a   1.000
_cell.length_b   1.000
_cell.length_c   1.000
_cell.angle_alpha   90.00
_cell.angle_beta   90.00
_cell.angle_gamma   90.00
#
_symmetry.space_group_name_H-M   'P 1'
#
loop_
_entity.id
_entity.type
_entity.pdbx_description
1 polymer ?
#
loop_
_entity_poly.entity_id
_entity_poly.type
_entity_poly.pdbx_seq_one_letter_code
_entity_poly.pdbx_strand_id
1 'polypeptide(L)'
;MSETRPDFSWLPGLAQRLRAAGTDWREAGLRQLAGELGWEWKDAPGGPLLRTELPGAAPARLRPVDALEKDYVHDGEEYLGLYIPLVPHDEERGPAGCADAFRAAGRALRDALGPASVMGAYGFPMPFFDSPPVWGSPFLRWRGRDTSLELHPSQDGPELLLMPTGPQENWHWRISQGEPGELGGFFGVRNADPANAGLGIPGGWRTDDWDTFRRALGDFLHTLPAETRALGTVIDFALHGRIPGSGGPMLCNISSGDTLEIAHFTWTTEHVTDLGAEAMRRLGWTPAEEQAPTREHWDPVDHVVGPFQPGESDGAATAGVLVDYLRAVGVPSPAHLLLSDSAQEVDGYWVDYFGLTLEQPSS
;
A
#
# COMPACT_ATOMS: atom_id res chain seq x y z
N MET A 1 -4.45 0.21 29.86
CA MET A 1 -5.84 0.27 29.35
C MET A 1 -6.06 -0.98 28.52
N SER A 2 -7.22 -1.64 28.64
CA SER A 2 -7.51 -2.85 27.87
C SER A 2 -7.83 -2.45 26.43
N GLU A 3 -6.90 -2.62 25.50
CA GLU A 3 -7.17 -2.52 24.06
C GLU A 3 -8.24 -3.56 23.71
N THR A 4 -9.48 -3.09 23.56
CA THR A 4 -10.56 -3.96 23.12
C THR A 4 -10.38 -4.13 21.61
N ARG A 5 -9.78 -5.27 21.21
CA ARG A 5 -9.62 -5.59 19.79
C ARG A 5 -11.01 -5.66 19.12
N PRO A 6 -11.18 -5.09 17.92
CA PRO A 6 -12.43 -5.21 17.18
C PRO A 6 -12.80 -6.69 16.94
N ASP A 7 -14.07 -7.03 17.13
CA ASP A 7 -14.60 -8.35 16.79
C ASP A 7 -15.08 -8.38 15.33
N PHE A 8 -14.42 -9.22 14.53
CA PHE A 8 -14.73 -9.43 13.11
C PHE A 8 -15.36 -10.81 12.82
N SER A 9 -15.89 -11.49 13.82
CA SER A 9 -16.51 -12.83 13.66
C SER A 9 -17.66 -12.86 12.64
N TRP A 10 -18.34 -11.73 12.40
CA TRP A 10 -19.42 -11.56 11.43
C TRP A 10 -18.94 -11.28 10.00
N LEU A 11 -17.70 -10.83 9.83
CA LEU A 11 -17.16 -10.35 8.56
C LEU A 11 -17.10 -11.44 7.48
N PRO A 12 -16.68 -12.70 7.77
CA PRO A 12 -16.73 -13.80 6.81
C PRO A 12 -18.10 -13.99 6.14
N GLY A 13 -19.18 -14.00 6.94
CA GLY A 13 -20.53 -14.22 6.44
C GLY A 13 -21.05 -13.04 5.61
N LEU A 14 -20.67 -11.81 5.95
CA LEU A 14 -20.98 -10.65 5.13
C LEU A 14 -20.26 -10.72 3.78
N ALA A 15 -18.95 -10.98 3.79
CA ALA A 15 -18.12 -11.01 2.59
C ALA A 15 -18.60 -12.06 1.58
N GLN A 16 -18.97 -13.26 2.06
CA GLN A 16 -19.54 -14.31 1.22
C GLN A 16 -20.88 -13.90 0.59
N ARG A 17 -21.77 -13.24 1.35
CA ARG A 17 -23.04 -12.73 0.81
C ARG A 17 -22.82 -11.65 -0.25
N LEU A 18 -21.93 -10.70 0.00
CA LEU A 18 -21.59 -9.64 -0.96
C LEU A 18 -20.98 -10.23 -2.25
N ARG A 19 -20.12 -11.23 -2.13
CA ARG A 19 -19.54 -11.94 -3.29
C ARG A 19 -20.55 -12.74 -4.10
N ALA A 20 -21.56 -13.30 -3.43
CA ALA A 20 -22.61 -14.07 -4.08
C ALA A 20 -23.68 -13.20 -4.74
N ALA A 21 -23.83 -11.94 -4.30
CA ALA A 21 -24.81 -11.03 -4.84
C ALA A 21 -24.36 -10.49 -6.21
N GLY A 22 -25.14 -10.78 -7.25
CA GLY A 22 -25.00 -10.06 -8.52
C GLY A 22 -25.33 -8.58 -8.29
N THR A 23 -24.42 -7.68 -8.65
CA THR A 23 -24.61 -6.24 -8.40
C THR A 23 -24.82 -5.50 -9.70
N ASP A 24 -25.97 -4.83 -9.81
CA ASP A 24 -26.21 -3.79 -10.79
C ASP A 24 -25.97 -2.45 -10.11
N TRP A 25 -25.00 -1.68 -10.61
CA TRP A 25 -24.50 -0.43 -10.03
C TRP A 25 -25.40 0.78 -10.29
N ARG A 26 -26.64 0.54 -10.70
CA ARG A 26 -27.74 1.51 -10.72
C ARG A 26 -28.52 1.44 -9.42
N GLU A 27 -29.21 2.53 -9.07
CA GLU A 27 -29.94 2.67 -7.81
C GLU A 27 -30.91 1.51 -7.54
N ALA A 28 -31.66 1.07 -8.56
CA ALA A 28 -32.61 -0.03 -8.42
C ALA A 28 -31.93 -1.35 -8.01
N GLY A 29 -30.77 -1.66 -8.60
CA GLY A 29 -29.99 -2.85 -8.27
C GLY A 29 -29.41 -2.78 -6.86
N LEU A 30 -28.89 -1.63 -6.47
CA LEU A 30 -28.32 -1.43 -5.14
C LEU A 30 -29.39 -1.39 -4.03
N ARG A 31 -30.60 -0.88 -4.32
CA ARG A 31 -31.75 -0.98 -3.41
C ARG A 31 -32.17 -2.43 -3.21
N GLN A 32 -32.17 -3.24 -4.28
CA GLN A 32 -32.43 -4.67 -4.18
C GLN A 32 -31.37 -5.36 -3.30
N LEU A 33 -30.08 -5.12 -3.56
CA LEU A 33 -28.98 -5.63 -2.75
C LEU A 33 -29.14 -5.26 -1.26
N ALA A 34 -29.44 -3.99 -0.97
CA ALA A 34 -29.69 -3.53 0.40
C ALA A 34 -30.85 -4.31 1.05
N GLY A 35 -31.95 -4.51 0.33
CA GLY A 35 -33.09 -5.31 0.80
C GLY A 35 -32.74 -6.78 1.08
N GLU A 36 -31.94 -7.41 0.22
CA GLU A 36 -31.46 -8.79 0.40
C GLU A 36 -30.52 -8.94 1.60
N LEU A 37 -29.73 -7.89 1.91
CA LEU A 37 -28.87 -7.82 3.08
C LEU A 37 -29.62 -7.42 4.37
N GLY A 38 -30.90 -7.04 4.26
CA GLY A 38 -31.71 -6.56 5.37
C GLY A 38 -31.34 -5.15 5.83
N TRP A 39 -30.72 -4.35 4.96
CA TRP A 39 -30.25 -3.01 5.27
C TRP A 39 -31.29 -1.96 4.90
N GLU A 40 -31.38 -0.91 5.70
CA GLU A 40 -32.31 0.18 5.45
C GLU A 40 -31.65 1.28 4.64
N TRP A 41 -32.25 1.59 3.49
CA TRP A 41 -31.82 2.68 2.63
C TRP A 41 -32.33 4.03 3.11
N LYS A 42 -31.44 5.01 3.20
CA LYS A 42 -31.76 6.39 3.52
C LYS A 42 -31.02 7.35 2.59
N ASP A 43 -31.76 8.21 1.92
CA ASP A 43 -31.17 9.25 1.06
C ASP A 43 -30.48 10.33 1.93
N ALA A 44 -29.29 10.77 1.52
CA ALA A 44 -28.54 11.84 2.17
C ALA A 44 -27.82 12.73 1.13
N PRO A 45 -27.42 13.97 1.50
CA PRO A 45 -26.84 14.94 0.54
C PRO A 45 -25.54 14.49 -0.14
N GLY A 46 -24.78 13.57 0.45
CA GLY A 46 -23.53 13.02 -0.11
C GLY A 46 -23.68 11.65 -0.78
N GLY A 47 -24.92 11.24 -1.05
CA GLY A 47 -25.27 9.90 -1.53
C GLY A 47 -26.02 9.08 -0.48
N PRO A 48 -26.60 7.94 -0.89
CA PRO A 48 -27.36 7.08 0.01
C PRO A 48 -26.52 6.48 1.14
N LEU A 49 -27.14 6.40 2.32
CA LEU A 49 -26.64 5.68 3.48
C LEU A 49 -27.47 4.42 3.71
N LEU A 50 -26.80 3.34 4.07
CA LEU A 50 -27.39 2.05 4.39
C LEU A 50 -27.18 1.77 5.87
N ARG A 51 -28.26 1.81 6.66
CA ARG A 51 -28.20 1.40 8.06
C ARG A 51 -28.08 -0.12 8.12
N THR A 52 -26.96 -0.58 8.64
CA THR A 52 -26.65 -2.00 8.79
C THR A 52 -26.92 -2.45 10.21
N GLU A 53 -27.01 -3.76 10.43
CA GLU A 53 -27.05 -4.37 11.77
C GLU A 53 -25.65 -4.69 12.30
N LEU A 54 -24.60 -4.14 11.66
CA LEU A 54 -23.21 -4.46 12.00
C LEU A 54 -22.83 -3.86 13.36
N PRO A 55 -22.19 -4.61 14.26
CA PRO A 55 -21.88 -4.13 15.61
C PRO A 55 -20.93 -2.93 15.59
N GLY A 56 -21.40 -1.78 16.08
CA GLY A 56 -20.57 -0.60 16.32
C GLY A 56 -20.02 0.11 15.07
N ALA A 57 -20.37 -0.34 13.87
CA ALA A 57 -19.96 0.31 12.63
C ALA A 57 -20.84 1.51 12.29
N ALA A 58 -20.26 2.53 11.66
CA ALA A 58 -21.04 3.58 11.03
C ALA A 58 -21.88 3.02 9.86
N PRO A 59 -22.95 3.72 9.41
CA PRO A 59 -23.73 3.29 8.26
C PRO A 59 -22.84 3.06 7.04
N ALA A 60 -23.13 2.01 6.27
CA ALA A 60 -22.50 1.84 4.97
C ALA A 60 -22.96 2.96 4.03
N ARG A 61 -22.14 3.33 3.05
CA ARG A 61 -22.44 4.42 2.12
C ARG A 61 -22.24 3.96 0.68
N LEU A 62 -23.07 4.50 -0.20
CA LEU A 62 -22.87 4.41 -1.62
C LEU A 62 -22.19 5.67 -2.10
N ARG A 63 -21.12 5.52 -2.89
CA ARG A 63 -20.42 6.65 -3.50
C ARG A 63 -20.97 6.88 -4.91
N PRO A 64 -21.69 7.98 -5.18
CA PRO A 64 -22.18 8.30 -6.52
C PRO A 64 -21.02 8.53 -7.51
N VAL A 65 -21.29 8.33 -8.80
CA VAL A 65 -20.39 8.77 -9.88
C VAL A 65 -20.55 10.27 -10.08
N ASP A 66 -19.47 11.01 -9.86
CA ASP A 66 -19.38 12.44 -10.12
C ASP A 66 -18.91 12.75 -11.54
N ALA A 67 -18.93 14.04 -11.90
CA ALA A 67 -18.64 14.49 -13.27
C ALA A 67 -17.26 14.08 -13.79
N LEU A 68 -16.24 14.03 -12.92
CA LEU A 68 -14.87 13.64 -13.28
C LEU A 68 -14.72 12.14 -13.51
N GLU A 69 -15.62 11.33 -12.95
CA GLU A 69 -15.53 9.87 -13.00
C GLU A 69 -16.31 9.27 -14.18
N LYS A 70 -17.14 10.07 -14.84
CA LYS A 70 -17.93 9.66 -16.03
C LYS A 70 -17.08 9.11 -17.17
N ASP A 71 -15.83 9.56 -17.29
CA ASP A 71 -14.91 9.07 -18.31
C ASP A 71 -14.34 7.68 -17.98
N TYR A 72 -14.56 7.20 -16.76
CA TYR A 72 -14.03 5.93 -16.24
C TYR A 72 -15.10 4.84 -16.10
N VAL A 73 -16.38 5.21 -16.03
CA VAL A 73 -17.53 4.31 -16.06
C VAL A 73 -18.08 4.19 -17.48
N HIS A 74 -18.50 2.99 -17.91
CA HIS A 74 -18.85 2.74 -19.32
C HIS A 74 -20.22 2.08 -19.52
N ASP A 75 -20.81 1.50 -18.48
CA ASP A 75 -22.03 0.68 -18.56
C ASP A 75 -23.23 1.32 -17.82
N GLY A 76 -23.16 2.64 -17.60
CA GLY A 76 -24.23 3.40 -16.96
C GLY A 76 -24.29 3.23 -15.44
N GLU A 77 -23.16 2.91 -14.82
CA GLU A 77 -23.02 2.89 -13.37
C GLU A 77 -23.37 4.26 -12.78
N GLU A 78 -24.23 4.26 -11.77
CA GLU A 78 -24.61 5.47 -11.02
C GLU A 78 -23.75 5.61 -9.75
N TYR A 79 -23.10 4.53 -9.32
CA TYR A 79 -22.29 4.45 -8.12
C TYR A 79 -20.97 3.71 -8.37
N LEU A 80 -19.88 4.22 -7.78
CA LEU A 80 -18.52 3.66 -7.88
C LEU A 80 -18.22 2.61 -6.81
N GLY A 81 -19.07 2.49 -5.79
CA GLY A 81 -18.87 1.49 -4.76
C GLY A 81 -19.82 1.61 -3.58
N LEU A 82 -19.92 0.50 -2.86
CA LEU A 82 -20.55 0.35 -1.57
C LEU A 82 -19.46 0.18 -0.51
N TYR A 83 -19.33 1.18 0.34
CA TYR A 83 -18.31 1.26 1.38
C TYR A 83 -18.93 0.92 2.73
N ILE A 84 -18.34 -0.05 3.42
CA ILE A 84 -18.88 -0.61 4.65
C ILE A 84 -17.81 -0.43 5.75
N PRO A 85 -17.95 0.58 6.63
CA PRO A 85 -17.06 0.74 7.77
C PRO A 85 -17.05 -0.53 8.62
N LEU A 86 -15.87 -1.01 9.02
CA LEU A 86 -15.75 -2.23 9.81
C LEU A 86 -15.59 -1.97 11.30
N VAL A 87 -15.25 -0.74 11.66
CA VAL A 87 -14.95 -0.32 13.03
C VAL A 87 -15.62 1.03 13.32
N PRO A 88 -15.92 1.33 14.60
CA PRO A 88 -16.33 2.67 14.99
C PRO A 88 -15.20 3.66 14.76
N HIS A 89 -15.57 4.90 14.44
CA HIS A 89 -14.65 6.04 14.48
C HIS A 89 -14.04 6.17 15.87
N ASP A 90 -12.73 6.40 15.91
CA ASP A 90 -11.94 6.49 17.13
C ASP A 90 -10.71 7.37 16.86
N GLU A 91 -10.75 8.61 17.33
CA GLU A 91 -9.68 9.59 17.15
C GLU A 91 -8.36 9.15 17.81
N GLU A 92 -8.41 8.26 18.81
CA GLU A 92 -7.22 7.82 19.56
C GLU A 92 -6.52 6.61 18.92
N ARG A 93 -7.14 5.94 17.94
CA ARG A 93 -6.65 4.68 17.35
C ARG A 93 -5.26 4.81 16.71
N GLY A 94 -4.96 5.99 16.15
CA GLY A 94 -3.70 6.29 15.47
C GLY A 94 -3.34 5.31 14.34
N PRO A 95 -2.19 5.51 13.67
CA PRO A 95 -1.78 4.67 12.54
C PRO A 95 -1.59 3.19 12.88
N ALA A 96 -0.98 2.87 14.03
CA ALA A 96 -0.74 1.50 14.45
C ALA A 96 -2.04 0.73 14.73
N GLY A 97 -3.01 1.36 15.42
CA GLY A 97 -4.31 0.75 15.71
C GLY A 97 -5.14 0.55 14.45
N CYS A 98 -5.08 1.48 13.48
CA CYS A 98 -5.73 1.34 12.19
C CYS A 98 -5.15 0.16 11.40
N ALA A 99 -3.82 0.06 11.35
CA ALA A 99 -3.13 -1.07 10.73
C ALA A 99 -3.49 -2.41 11.39
N ASP A 100 -3.58 -2.46 12.72
CA ASP A 100 -3.96 -3.69 13.44
C ASP A 100 -5.41 -4.11 13.18
N ALA A 101 -6.34 -3.15 13.16
CA ALA A 101 -7.73 -3.40 12.79
C ALA A 101 -7.83 -3.92 11.35
N PHE A 102 -7.11 -3.29 10.41
CA PHE A 102 -7.04 -3.73 9.01
C PHE A 102 -6.48 -5.15 8.92
N ARG A 103 -5.37 -5.45 9.59
CA ARG A 103 -4.75 -6.77 9.59
C ARG A 103 -5.69 -7.84 10.14
N ALA A 104 -6.43 -7.52 11.20
CA ALA A 104 -7.41 -8.43 11.79
C ALA A 104 -8.59 -8.70 10.85
N ALA A 105 -9.15 -7.66 10.22
CA ALA A 105 -10.19 -7.80 9.20
C ALA A 105 -9.70 -8.61 7.98
N GLY A 106 -8.47 -8.33 7.51
CA GLY A 106 -7.84 -9.03 6.41
C GLY A 106 -7.62 -10.52 6.68
N ARG A 107 -7.25 -10.90 7.90
CA ARG A 107 -7.20 -12.32 8.31
C ARG A 107 -8.57 -12.97 8.23
N ALA A 108 -9.60 -12.36 8.83
CA ALA A 108 -10.96 -12.91 8.80
C ALA A 108 -11.50 -13.09 7.37
N LEU A 109 -11.22 -12.13 6.47
CA LEU A 109 -11.62 -12.22 5.07
C LEU A 109 -10.83 -13.32 4.32
N ARG A 110 -9.52 -13.44 4.55
CA ARG A 110 -8.70 -14.50 3.94
C ARG A 110 -9.13 -15.89 4.38
N ASP A 111 -9.51 -16.07 5.63
CA ASP A 111 -10.04 -17.34 6.14
C ASP A 111 -11.36 -17.73 5.43
N ALA A 112 -12.17 -16.72 5.04
CA ALA A 112 -13.47 -16.91 4.42
C ALA A 112 -13.44 -17.07 2.90
N LEU A 113 -12.53 -16.36 2.23
CA LEU A 113 -12.49 -16.18 0.77
C LEU A 113 -11.22 -16.78 0.13
N GLY A 114 -10.24 -17.19 0.93
CA GLY A 114 -8.89 -17.50 0.48
C GLY A 114 -8.02 -16.25 0.32
N PRO A 115 -6.77 -16.40 -0.15
CA PRO A 115 -5.87 -15.28 -0.44
C PRO A 115 -6.53 -14.27 -1.39
N ALA A 116 -6.23 -12.98 -1.20
CA ALA A 116 -6.64 -11.94 -2.14
C ALA A 116 -5.92 -12.13 -3.49
N SER A 117 -6.58 -11.82 -4.59
CA SER A 117 -5.99 -11.93 -5.94
C SER A 117 -4.94 -10.83 -6.18
N VAL A 118 -5.16 -9.68 -5.56
CA VAL A 118 -4.29 -8.49 -5.63
C VAL A 118 -4.15 -7.90 -4.23
N MET A 119 -2.97 -7.39 -3.89
CA MET A 119 -2.69 -6.66 -2.66
C MET A 119 -1.80 -5.47 -2.95
N GLY A 120 -1.69 -4.53 -2.02
CA GLY A 120 -0.73 -3.44 -2.17
C GLY A 120 -1.06 -2.24 -1.31
N ALA A 121 -0.52 -1.10 -1.73
CA ALA A 121 -0.88 0.22 -1.24
C ALA A 121 -0.97 1.18 -2.43
N TYR A 122 -2.03 2.00 -2.50
CA TYR A 122 -2.21 2.93 -3.63
C TYR A 122 -1.26 4.13 -3.62
N GLY A 123 -0.65 4.42 -2.46
CA GLY A 123 0.02 5.69 -2.20
C GLY A 123 -0.93 6.88 -2.38
N PHE A 124 -0.41 7.97 -2.93
CA PHE A 124 -1.18 9.13 -3.34
C PHE A 124 -1.05 9.32 -4.86
N PRO A 125 -2.15 9.55 -5.61
CA PRO A 125 -3.57 9.55 -5.20
C PRO A 125 -4.21 8.14 -5.17
N MET A 126 -5.30 7.97 -4.39
CA MET A 126 -6.11 6.73 -4.44
C MET A 126 -7.05 6.70 -5.64
N PRO A 127 -7.59 5.52 -6.00
CA PRO A 127 -8.63 5.38 -7.01
C PRO A 127 -9.77 6.37 -6.81
N PHE A 128 -10.13 7.04 -7.91
CA PHE A 128 -11.19 8.04 -7.94
C PHE A 128 -10.98 9.20 -6.95
N PHE A 129 -9.72 9.59 -6.68
CA PHE A 129 -9.36 10.87 -6.05
C PHE A 129 -9.78 11.10 -4.59
N ASP A 130 -10.16 10.05 -3.86
CA ASP A 130 -10.27 10.19 -2.41
C ASP A 130 -8.86 10.39 -1.84
N SER A 131 -8.68 11.40 -0.99
CA SER A 131 -7.41 11.58 -0.29
C SER A 131 -7.13 10.33 0.55
N PRO A 132 -5.96 9.69 0.40
CA PRO A 132 -5.60 8.57 1.25
C PRO A 132 -5.64 8.99 2.72
N PRO A 133 -5.96 8.07 3.63
CA PRO A 133 -5.88 8.38 5.03
C PRO A 133 -4.43 8.58 5.45
N VAL A 134 -4.23 9.41 6.46
CA VAL A 134 -2.89 9.83 6.93
C VAL A 134 -2.02 8.65 7.33
N TRP A 135 -2.64 7.53 7.73
CA TRP A 135 -1.92 6.33 8.14
C TRP A 135 -1.48 5.43 6.98
N GLY A 136 -1.89 5.69 5.74
CA GLY A 136 -1.51 4.88 4.58
C GLY A 136 -2.69 4.37 3.77
N SER A 137 -2.39 3.65 2.70
CA SER A 137 -3.36 3.25 1.68
C SER A 137 -3.40 1.74 1.38
N PRO A 138 -3.25 0.84 2.38
CA PRO A 138 -3.15 -0.59 2.10
C PRO A 138 -4.47 -1.15 1.58
N PHE A 139 -4.41 -2.12 0.67
CA PHE A 139 -5.60 -2.80 0.18
C PHE A 139 -5.39 -4.32 -0.01
N LEU A 140 -6.48 -5.08 0.15
CA LEU A 140 -6.56 -6.50 -0.22
C LEU A 140 -7.79 -6.70 -1.09
N ARG A 141 -7.61 -7.16 -2.33
CA ARG A 141 -8.70 -7.28 -3.32
C ARG A 141 -8.93 -8.72 -3.74
N TRP A 142 -10.16 -9.20 -3.53
CA TRP A 142 -10.71 -10.41 -4.12
C TRP A 142 -11.41 -10.04 -5.42
N ARG A 143 -10.64 -10.10 -6.51
CA ARG A 143 -11.11 -9.76 -7.84
C ARG A 143 -12.29 -10.65 -8.23
N GLY A 144 -13.34 -10.05 -8.76
CA GLY A 144 -14.42 -10.77 -9.44
C GLY A 144 -14.48 -10.36 -10.89
N ARG A 145 -15.35 -11.00 -11.66
CA ARG A 145 -15.53 -10.65 -13.07
C ARG A 145 -16.19 -9.27 -13.22
N ASP A 146 -17.35 -9.11 -12.58
CA ASP A 146 -18.17 -7.91 -12.70
C ASP A 146 -17.96 -7.00 -11.48
N THR A 147 -17.81 -7.60 -10.31
CA THR A 147 -17.67 -6.90 -9.02
C THR A 147 -16.49 -7.43 -8.23
N SER A 148 -15.68 -6.52 -7.71
CA SER A 148 -14.55 -6.81 -6.82
C SER A 148 -14.92 -6.46 -5.39
N LEU A 149 -14.42 -7.28 -4.46
CA LEU A 149 -14.49 -7.00 -3.03
C LEU A 149 -13.09 -6.62 -2.56
N GLU A 150 -12.97 -5.50 -1.88
CA GLU A 150 -11.70 -4.94 -1.42
C GLU A 150 -11.78 -4.58 0.06
N LEU A 151 -10.79 -4.98 0.84
CA LEU A 151 -10.52 -4.35 2.13
C LEU A 151 -9.69 -3.11 1.86
N HIS A 152 -10.21 -1.95 2.24
CA HIS A 152 -9.72 -0.63 1.90
C HIS A 152 -9.52 0.20 3.18
N PRO A 153 -8.63 1.20 3.20
CA PRO A 153 -8.42 2.05 4.37
C PRO A 153 -9.30 3.31 4.31
N SER A 154 -9.77 3.78 5.46
CA SER A 154 -10.39 5.11 5.61
C SER A 154 -9.72 5.88 6.73
N GLN A 155 -10.11 7.15 6.90
CA GLN A 155 -9.64 7.99 8.01
C GLN A 155 -9.92 7.33 9.37
N ASP A 156 -11.01 6.57 9.47
CA ASP A 156 -11.51 5.98 10.70
C ASP A 156 -10.99 4.55 10.94
N GLY A 157 -10.32 3.96 9.95
CA GLY A 157 -9.85 2.58 9.97
C GLY A 157 -10.30 1.79 8.73
N PRO A 158 -10.29 0.44 8.78
CA PRO A 158 -10.62 -0.38 7.63
C PRO A 158 -12.10 -0.33 7.24
N GLU A 159 -12.35 -0.36 5.94
CA GLU A 159 -13.66 -0.50 5.31
C GLU A 159 -13.65 -1.68 4.34
N LEU A 160 -14.78 -2.36 4.24
CA LEU A 160 -15.01 -3.33 3.17
C LEU A 160 -15.73 -2.61 2.02
N LEU A 161 -15.14 -2.66 0.84
CA LEU A 161 -15.60 -2.01 -0.36
C LEU A 161 -16.05 -3.07 -1.38
N LEU A 162 -17.31 -2.97 -1.81
CA LEU A 162 -17.80 -3.67 -2.99
C LEU A 162 -17.85 -2.66 -4.15
N MET A 163 -17.34 -3.02 -5.32
CA MET A 163 -17.08 -2.05 -6.39
C MET A 163 -17.08 -2.71 -7.78
N PRO A 164 -17.49 -1.98 -8.85
CA PRO A 164 -17.47 -2.52 -10.21
C PRO A 164 -16.02 -2.72 -10.67
N THR A 165 -15.71 -3.92 -11.16
CA THR A 165 -14.32 -4.30 -11.50
C THR A 165 -13.78 -3.50 -12.68
N GLY A 166 -14.58 -3.34 -13.74
CA GLY A 166 -14.19 -2.64 -14.96
C GLY A 166 -13.77 -1.18 -14.73
N PRO A 167 -14.63 -0.33 -14.15
CA PRO A 167 -14.29 1.06 -13.84
C PRO A 167 -13.03 1.21 -12.99
N GLN A 168 -12.88 0.38 -11.95
CA GLN A 168 -11.70 0.41 -11.10
C GLN A 168 -10.41 0.08 -11.86
N GLU A 169 -10.42 -0.95 -12.69
CA GLU A 169 -9.26 -1.35 -13.47
C GLU A 169 -8.94 -0.35 -14.57
N ASN A 170 -9.97 0.23 -15.20
CA ASN A 170 -9.80 1.28 -16.17
C ASN A 170 -9.19 2.55 -15.56
N TRP A 171 -9.55 2.91 -14.32
CA TRP A 171 -8.89 4.01 -13.60
C TRP A 171 -7.40 3.73 -13.40
N HIS A 172 -7.05 2.57 -12.84
CA HIS A 172 -5.66 2.17 -12.65
C HIS A 172 -4.88 2.18 -13.95
N TRP A 173 -5.44 1.60 -15.00
CA TRP A 173 -4.82 1.55 -16.30
C TRP A 173 -4.51 2.96 -16.81
N ARG A 174 -5.46 3.89 -16.78
CA ARG A 174 -5.27 5.25 -17.32
C ARG A 174 -4.28 6.09 -16.54
N ILE A 175 -4.32 6.04 -15.21
CA ILE A 175 -3.38 6.78 -14.34
C ILE A 175 -1.96 6.22 -14.47
N SER A 176 -1.81 4.98 -14.92
CA SER A 176 -0.52 4.35 -15.11
C SER A 176 0.19 4.67 -16.42
N GLN A 177 -0.39 5.52 -17.29
CA GLN A 177 0.12 5.78 -18.64
C GLN A 177 1.09 6.96 -18.77
N GLY A 178 1.63 7.51 -17.68
CA GLY A 178 3.04 7.95 -17.74
C GLY A 178 3.41 9.36 -17.31
N GLU A 179 2.67 10.05 -16.43
CA GLU A 179 3.24 11.23 -15.78
C GLU A 179 3.90 10.86 -14.44
N PRO A 180 5.12 11.38 -14.16
CA PRO A 180 5.74 11.27 -12.86
C PRO A 180 4.83 11.76 -11.74
N GLY A 181 4.65 10.93 -10.70
CA GLY A 181 3.82 11.25 -9.54
C GLY A 181 2.34 10.90 -9.68
N GLU A 182 1.91 10.28 -10.78
CA GLU A 182 0.52 9.81 -10.94
C GLU A 182 0.21 8.54 -10.15
N LEU A 183 1.21 7.71 -9.88
CA LEU A 183 1.11 6.51 -9.04
C LEU A 183 2.23 6.48 -8.00
N GLY A 184 1.85 6.09 -6.79
CA GLY A 184 2.77 5.79 -5.68
C GLY A 184 2.46 4.43 -5.06
N GLY A 185 3.06 4.14 -3.91
CA GLY A 185 2.86 2.87 -3.22
C GLY A 185 3.37 1.66 -4.01
N PHE A 186 2.65 0.55 -3.94
CA PHE A 186 3.03 -0.70 -4.60
C PHE A 186 1.83 -1.59 -4.90
N PHE A 187 1.95 -2.43 -5.93
CA PHE A 187 0.88 -3.28 -6.42
C PHE A 187 1.37 -4.70 -6.65
N GLY A 188 0.80 -5.62 -5.87
CA GLY A 188 1.11 -7.05 -5.86
C GLY A 188 0.04 -7.90 -6.53
N VAL A 189 0.43 -8.74 -7.48
CA VAL A 189 -0.47 -9.68 -8.18
C VAL A 189 -0.09 -11.14 -7.91
N ARG A 190 -1.09 -11.98 -7.72
CA ARG A 190 -0.89 -13.44 -7.74
C ARG A 190 -0.95 -13.95 -9.18
N ASN A 191 0.20 -14.14 -9.80
CA ASN A 191 0.29 -14.56 -11.21
C ASN A 191 -0.43 -15.90 -11.51
N ALA A 192 -0.49 -16.81 -10.52
CA ALA A 192 -1.15 -18.10 -10.67
C ALA A 192 -2.67 -18.06 -10.39
N ASP A 193 -3.23 -16.93 -9.94
CA ASP A 193 -4.66 -16.83 -9.66
C ASP A 193 -5.45 -16.62 -10.97
N PRO A 194 -6.35 -17.55 -11.36
CA PRO A 194 -7.14 -17.40 -12.58
C PRO A 194 -8.07 -16.18 -12.53
N ALA A 195 -8.40 -15.66 -11.33
CA ALA A 195 -9.15 -14.43 -11.20
C ALA A 195 -8.40 -13.23 -11.79
N ASN A 196 -7.08 -13.28 -11.94
CA ASN A 196 -6.28 -12.19 -12.55
C ASN A 196 -6.17 -12.30 -14.08
N ALA A 197 -6.85 -13.27 -14.71
CA ALA A 197 -6.87 -13.35 -16.16
C ALA A 197 -7.42 -12.04 -16.78
N GLY A 198 -6.63 -11.45 -17.68
CA GLY A 198 -6.96 -10.19 -18.36
C GLY A 198 -6.78 -8.93 -17.52
N LEU A 199 -6.24 -9.02 -16.30
CA LEU A 199 -5.87 -7.86 -15.51
C LEU A 199 -4.71 -7.12 -16.19
N GLY A 200 -4.92 -5.84 -16.49
CA GLY A 200 -3.83 -4.93 -16.85
C GLY A 200 -3.09 -4.49 -15.60
N ILE A 201 -1.79 -4.77 -15.53
CA ILE A 201 -0.95 -4.24 -14.45
C ILE A 201 -0.70 -2.75 -14.74
N PRO A 202 -0.86 -1.86 -13.76
CA PRO A 202 -0.54 -0.45 -13.96
C PRO A 202 0.93 -0.32 -14.40
N GLY A 203 1.19 0.44 -15.46
CA GLY A 203 2.55 0.87 -15.78
C GLY A 203 3.18 1.67 -14.63
N GLY A 204 4.49 1.46 -14.41
CA GLY A 204 5.29 2.33 -13.56
C GLY A 204 5.84 3.52 -14.33
N TRP A 205 6.34 4.52 -13.60
CA TRP A 205 7.10 5.64 -14.18
C TRP A 205 8.53 5.63 -13.66
N ARG A 206 9.44 6.20 -14.45
CA ARG A 206 10.87 6.30 -14.13
C ARG A 206 11.31 7.77 -14.14
N THR A 207 12.36 8.06 -13.37
CA THR A 207 12.99 9.39 -13.33
C THR A 207 14.49 9.27 -13.18
N ASP A 208 15.23 10.21 -13.74
CA ASP A 208 16.64 10.45 -13.49
C ASP A 208 16.87 11.69 -12.60
N ASP A 209 15.80 12.33 -12.15
CA ASP A 209 15.83 13.49 -11.26
C ASP A 209 15.74 13.07 -9.79
N TRP A 210 16.75 13.48 -9.01
CA TRP A 210 16.84 13.18 -7.59
C TRP A 210 15.73 13.82 -6.77
N ASP A 211 15.24 15.01 -7.14
CA ASP A 211 14.17 15.66 -6.36
C ASP A 211 12.84 14.95 -6.54
N THR A 212 12.53 14.51 -7.76
CA THR A 212 11.37 13.70 -8.09
C THR A 212 11.45 12.35 -7.38
N PHE A 213 12.58 11.66 -7.46
CA PHE A 213 12.81 10.39 -6.75
C PHE A 213 12.70 10.55 -5.23
N ARG A 214 13.30 11.61 -4.65
CA ARG A 214 13.25 11.88 -3.21
C ARG A 214 11.82 12.07 -2.71
N ARG A 215 10.95 12.76 -3.48
CA ARG A 215 9.55 12.93 -3.13
C ARG A 215 8.80 11.60 -3.13
N ALA A 216 8.91 10.82 -4.22
CA ALA A 216 8.27 9.52 -4.33
C ALA A 216 8.74 8.54 -3.24
N LEU A 217 10.05 8.52 -2.96
CA LEU A 217 10.61 7.74 -1.86
C LEU A 217 10.13 8.23 -0.50
N GLY A 218 10.01 9.54 -0.31
CA GLY A 218 9.49 10.11 0.93
C GLY A 218 8.05 9.71 1.21
N ASP A 219 7.18 9.82 0.19
CA ASP A 219 5.79 9.40 0.29
C ASP A 219 5.67 7.90 0.57
N PHE A 220 6.49 7.07 -0.10
CA PHE A 220 6.57 5.64 0.15
C PHE A 220 6.99 5.32 1.59
N LEU A 221 8.10 5.89 2.07
CA LEU A 221 8.64 5.60 3.41
C LEU A 221 7.80 6.16 4.57
N HIS A 222 6.95 7.16 4.30
CA HIS A 222 6.11 7.77 5.32
C HIS A 222 5.05 6.79 5.86
N THR A 223 4.38 6.06 4.97
CA THR A 223 3.26 5.16 5.32
C THR A 223 3.63 3.69 5.33
N LEU A 224 4.80 3.32 4.77
CA LEU A 224 5.25 1.94 4.66
C LEU A 224 5.14 1.11 5.96
N PRO A 225 5.55 1.57 7.16
CA PRO A 225 5.43 0.75 8.37
C PRO A 225 3.98 0.39 8.70
N ALA A 226 3.04 1.32 8.48
CA ALA A 226 1.63 1.09 8.73
C ALA A 226 1.03 0.15 7.67
N GLU A 227 1.41 0.31 6.40
CA GLU A 227 0.96 -0.51 5.29
C GLU A 227 1.45 -1.96 5.38
N THR A 228 2.74 -2.19 5.66
CA THR A 228 3.28 -3.55 5.84
C THR A 228 2.68 -4.24 7.06
N ARG A 229 2.49 -3.50 8.17
CA ARG A 229 1.80 -4.01 9.35
C ARG A 229 0.35 -4.39 9.04
N ALA A 230 -0.38 -3.54 8.32
CA ALA A 230 -1.78 -3.76 7.95
C ALA A 230 -1.96 -4.99 7.05
N LEU A 231 -1.12 -5.12 6.03
CA LEU A 231 -1.14 -6.28 5.14
C LEU A 231 -0.68 -7.56 5.87
N GLY A 232 0.14 -7.38 6.91
CA GLY A 232 0.76 -8.45 7.69
C GLY A 232 1.90 -9.12 6.94
N THR A 233 2.62 -8.33 6.14
CA THR A 233 3.70 -8.75 5.24
C THR A 233 5.01 -8.07 5.62
N VAL A 234 6.09 -8.46 4.95
CA VAL A 234 7.40 -7.81 5.04
C VAL A 234 7.81 -7.39 3.64
N ILE A 235 8.12 -6.10 3.49
CA ILE A 235 8.86 -5.60 2.34
C ILE A 235 10.32 -5.52 2.76
N ASP A 236 11.18 -6.25 2.08
CA ASP A 236 12.63 -6.27 2.33
C ASP A 236 13.33 -6.24 0.98
N PHE A 237 14.07 -5.17 0.69
CA PHE A 237 14.83 -5.10 -0.54
C PHE A 237 16.13 -4.35 -0.40
N ALA A 238 17.15 -4.93 -1.03
CA ALA A 238 18.46 -4.32 -1.14
C ALA A 238 18.48 -3.35 -2.31
N LEU A 239 18.97 -2.14 -2.04
CA LEU A 239 19.20 -1.11 -3.04
C LEU A 239 20.64 -1.22 -3.54
N HIS A 240 20.77 -1.52 -4.82
CA HIS A 240 22.05 -1.57 -5.53
C HIS A 240 22.24 -0.29 -6.35
N GLY A 241 23.49 0.14 -6.52
CA GLY A 241 23.81 1.30 -7.34
C GLY A 241 24.86 0.99 -8.39
N ARG A 242 24.55 1.29 -9.66
CA ARG A 242 25.53 1.26 -10.75
C ARG A 242 26.48 2.46 -10.63
N ILE A 243 27.51 2.32 -9.81
CA ILE A 243 28.58 3.31 -9.67
C ILE A 243 29.69 2.96 -10.68
N PRO A 244 30.20 3.93 -11.45
CA PRO A 244 31.28 3.69 -12.40
C PRO A 244 32.49 3.01 -11.73
N GLY A 245 32.83 1.80 -12.20
CA GLY A 245 33.99 1.04 -11.72
C GLY A 245 33.75 0.10 -10.52
N SER A 246 32.54 0.01 -9.96
CA SER A 246 32.27 -0.78 -8.73
C SER A 246 31.46 -2.07 -8.92
N GLY A 247 30.96 -2.34 -10.13
CA GLY A 247 30.23 -3.58 -10.43
C GLY A 247 28.79 -3.67 -9.92
N GLY A 248 28.18 -2.57 -9.45
CA GLY A 248 26.79 -2.56 -8.99
C GLY A 248 26.58 -3.08 -7.56
N PRO A 249 27.37 -2.60 -6.58
CA PRO A 249 27.30 -3.11 -5.21
C PRO A 249 25.95 -2.79 -4.57
N MET A 250 25.60 -3.59 -3.56
CA MET A 250 24.57 -3.19 -2.62
C MET A 250 25.07 -1.99 -1.82
N LEU A 251 24.20 -0.98 -1.72
CA LEU A 251 24.43 0.22 -0.93
C LEU A 251 23.72 0.18 0.43
N CYS A 252 22.45 -0.24 0.47
CA CYS A 252 21.69 -0.35 1.71
C CYS A 252 20.52 -1.34 1.55
N ASN A 253 19.90 -1.72 2.67
CA ASN A 253 18.64 -2.47 2.70
C ASN A 253 17.52 -1.60 3.29
N ILE A 254 16.34 -1.61 2.67
CA ILE A 254 15.11 -1.05 3.23
C ILE A 254 14.21 -2.22 3.64
N SER A 255 13.94 -2.36 4.94
CA SER A 255 13.12 -3.46 5.48
C SER A 255 11.98 -2.90 6.33
N SER A 256 10.75 -3.26 6.00
CA SER A 256 9.54 -2.86 6.71
C SER A 256 8.60 -4.03 6.97
N GLY A 257 8.16 -4.16 8.22
CA GLY A 257 7.15 -5.11 8.66
C GLY A 257 6.24 -4.44 9.69
N ASP A 258 6.48 -4.69 10.97
CA ASP A 258 5.84 -3.90 12.05
C ASP A 258 6.53 -2.53 12.26
N THR A 259 7.80 -2.42 11.86
CA THR A 259 8.61 -1.19 11.86
C THR A 259 9.35 -1.06 10.54
N LEU A 260 9.68 0.17 10.15
CA LEU A 260 10.62 0.48 9.07
C LEU A 260 12.02 0.66 9.65
N GLU A 261 13.00 -0.02 9.06
CA GLU A 261 14.41 0.14 9.33
C GLU A 261 15.20 0.11 8.03
N ILE A 262 16.20 0.99 7.91
CA ILE A 262 17.12 1.01 6.79
C ILE A 262 18.50 0.66 7.33
N ALA A 263 19.14 -0.35 6.75
CA ALA A 263 20.43 -0.84 7.17
C ALA A 263 21.54 -0.56 6.15
N HIS A 264 22.71 -0.20 6.65
CA HIS A 264 23.97 -0.13 5.92
C HIS A 264 24.92 -1.20 6.48
N PHE A 265 25.57 -1.94 5.59
CA PHE A 265 26.31 -3.15 5.94
C PHE A 265 27.81 -2.92 6.09
N THR A 266 28.44 -3.70 6.96
CA THR A 266 29.89 -3.62 7.20
C THR A 266 30.69 -3.85 5.92
N TRP A 267 30.30 -4.83 5.09
CA TRP A 267 30.97 -5.10 3.82
C TRP A 267 30.94 -3.91 2.85
N THR A 268 29.80 -3.21 2.79
CA THR A 268 29.63 -1.98 1.98
C THR A 268 30.57 -0.88 2.49
N THR A 269 30.67 -0.67 3.80
CA THR A 269 31.62 0.28 4.40
C THR A 269 33.07 -0.06 4.02
N GLU A 270 33.45 -1.33 4.05
CA GLU A 270 34.83 -1.76 3.85
C GLU A 270 35.28 -1.78 2.38
N HIS A 271 34.37 -2.01 1.43
CA HIS A 271 34.74 -2.33 0.04
C HIS A 271 34.10 -1.43 -1.01
N VAL A 272 33.06 -0.65 -0.65
CA VAL A 272 32.24 0.09 -1.62
C VAL A 272 32.29 1.59 -1.38
N THR A 273 32.30 2.03 -0.12
CA THR A 273 32.22 3.46 0.23
C THR A 273 33.48 3.91 0.97
N ASP A 274 34.11 5.01 0.56
CA ASP A 274 35.18 5.67 1.34
C ASP A 274 34.58 6.59 2.45
N LEU A 275 33.39 6.27 2.93
CA LEU A 275 32.69 7.05 3.94
C LEU A 275 33.00 6.48 5.33
N GLY A 276 33.80 7.22 6.10
CA GLY A 276 34.02 6.90 7.52
C GLY A 276 32.78 7.15 8.37
N ALA A 277 32.74 6.56 9.58
CA ALA A 277 31.60 6.66 10.52
C ALA A 277 31.13 8.09 10.79
N GLU A 278 32.06 9.04 10.90
CA GLU A 278 31.74 10.45 11.13
C GLU A 278 31.07 11.13 9.91
N ALA A 279 31.38 10.68 8.69
CA ALA A 279 30.66 11.12 7.50
C ALA A 279 29.24 10.53 7.46
N MET A 280 29.08 9.25 7.80
CA MET A 280 27.78 8.58 7.90
C MET A 280 26.86 9.26 8.92
N ARG A 281 27.38 9.62 10.11
CA ARG A 281 26.63 10.37 11.12
C ARG A 281 26.13 11.72 10.62
N ARG A 282 26.97 12.47 9.90
CA ARG A 282 26.56 13.74 9.28
C ARG A 282 25.48 13.59 8.22
N LEU A 283 25.39 12.43 7.58
CA LEU A 283 24.34 12.09 6.63
C LEU A 283 23.05 11.63 7.33
N GLY A 284 23.05 11.45 8.66
CA GLY A 284 21.87 11.04 9.43
C GLY A 284 21.81 9.55 9.79
N TRP A 285 22.92 8.82 9.64
CA TRP A 285 23.01 7.40 10.00
C TRP A 285 23.49 7.22 11.44
N THR A 286 22.88 6.28 12.18
CA THR A 286 23.28 5.92 13.55
C THR A 286 24.07 4.61 13.54
N PRO A 287 25.25 4.53 14.17
CA PRO A 287 25.97 3.26 14.24
C PRO A 287 25.20 2.17 14.99
N ALA A 288 25.35 0.92 14.55
CA ALA A 288 24.68 -0.24 15.14
C ALA A 288 25.06 -0.48 16.62
N GLU A 289 26.24 0.00 17.05
CA GLU A 289 26.69 -0.04 18.45
C GLU A 289 25.91 0.92 19.37
N GLU A 290 25.38 2.02 18.83
CA GLU A 290 24.53 2.98 19.55
C GLU A 290 23.06 2.60 19.46
N GLN A 291 22.66 2.03 18.32
CA GLN A 291 21.31 1.62 18.03
C GLN A 291 21.32 0.29 17.29
N ALA A 292 21.14 -0.80 18.04
CA ALA A 292 21.15 -2.13 17.47
C ALA A 292 19.98 -2.29 16.46
N PRO A 293 20.22 -2.96 15.32
CA PRO A 293 19.16 -3.27 14.37
C PRO A 293 18.10 -4.12 15.05
N THR A 294 16.84 -3.78 14.78
CA THR A 294 15.67 -4.47 15.33
C THR A 294 15.09 -5.50 14.37
N ARG A 295 15.51 -5.45 13.10
CA ARG A 295 15.14 -6.43 12.08
C ARG A 295 16.30 -7.38 11.79
N GLU A 296 15.96 -8.57 11.33
CA GLU A 296 16.95 -9.51 10.83
C GLU A 296 17.41 -9.03 9.46
N HIS A 297 18.72 -8.88 9.29
CA HIS A 297 19.33 -8.55 8.01
C HIS A 297 20.30 -9.65 7.60
N TRP A 298 20.51 -9.74 6.30
CA TRP A 298 21.32 -10.79 5.66
C TRP A 298 22.82 -10.67 5.92
N ASP A 299 23.31 -9.46 6.21
CA ASP A 299 24.70 -9.18 6.56
C ASP A 299 24.80 -8.38 7.87
N PRO A 300 25.96 -8.40 8.54
CA PRO A 300 26.22 -7.55 9.69
C PRO A 300 25.97 -6.07 9.37
N VAL A 301 25.12 -5.46 10.17
CA VAL A 301 24.75 -4.06 10.05
C VAL A 301 25.76 -3.19 10.79
N ASP A 302 26.25 -2.17 10.10
CA ASP A 302 27.21 -1.20 10.60
C ASP A 302 26.50 0.08 11.05
N HIS A 303 25.51 0.54 10.27
CA HIS A 303 24.70 1.71 10.58
C HIS A 303 23.23 1.49 10.24
N VAL A 304 22.33 2.21 10.93
CA VAL A 304 20.88 2.17 10.73
C VAL A 304 20.26 3.56 10.63
N VAL A 305 19.11 3.62 9.97
CA VAL A 305 18.12 4.69 10.07
C VAL A 305 16.80 4.05 10.51
N GLY A 306 16.20 4.57 11.59
CA GLY A 306 15.10 3.89 12.30
C GLY A 306 15.60 2.97 13.42
N PRO A 307 14.73 2.17 14.06
CA PRO A 307 13.42 1.79 13.55
C PRO A 307 12.33 2.85 13.77
N PHE A 308 11.36 2.90 12.86
CA PHE A 308 10.17 3.75 12.96
C PHE A 308 8.90 2.89 13.04
N GLN A 309 8.06 3.14 14.04
CA GLN A 309 6.71 2.56 14.13
C GLN A 309 5.73 3.25 13.15
N PRO A 310 4.54 2.68 12.91
CA PRO A 310 3.47 3.35 12.18
C PRO A 310 3.21 4.77 12.73
N GLY A 311 3.37 5.78 11.87
CA GLY A 311 3.18 7.20 12.22
C GLY A 311 4.41 7.92 12.76
N GLU A 312 5.53 7.24 13.00
CA GLU A 312 6.78 7.86 13.49
C GLU A 312 7.73 8.28 12.36
N SER A 313 7.58 7.71 11.17
CA SER A 313 8.45 7.98 10.02
C SER A 313 8.16 9.37 9.43
N ASP A 314 9.12 10.30 9.55
CA ASP A 314 9.19 11.46 8.65
C ASP A 314 9.78 10.97 7.32
N GLY A 315 8.91 10.60 6.38
CA GLY A 315 9.31 10.04 5.11
C GLY A 315 10.18 11.00 4.30
N ALA A 316 9.90 12.30 4.34
CA ALA A 316 10.69 13.31 3.63
C ALA A 316 12.11 13.43 4.19
N ALA A 317 12.27 13.45 5.52
CA ALA A 317 13.58 13.47 6.16
C ALA A 317 14.36 12.17 5.91
N THR A 318 13.69 11.02 6.05
CA THR A 318 14.29 9.69 5.83
C THR A 318 14.74 9.51 4.37
N ALA A 319 13.93 9.94 3.40
CA ALA A 319 14.32 9.95 1.99
C ALA A 319 15.48 10.91 1.72
N GLY A 320 15.56 12.03 2.44
CA GLY A 320 16.69 12.95 2.42
C GLY A 320 18.00 12.26 2.82
N VAL A 321 18.02 11.56 3.95
CA VAL A 321 19.17 10.78 4.44
C VAL A 321 19.64 9.78 3.38
N LEU A 322 18.70 9.03 2.79
CA LEU A 322 19.01 8.05 1.74
C LEU A 322 19.59 8.72 0.49
N VAL A 323 18.95 9.78 -0.04
CA VAL A 323 19.41 10.44 -1.28
C VAL A 323 20.77 11.11 -1.09
N ASP A 324 21.01 11.74 0.06
CA ASP A 324 22.30 12.36 0.35
C ASP A 324 23.40 11.30 0.48
N TYR A 325 23.11 10.15 1.09
CA TYR A 325 24.01 9.00 1.10
C TYR A 325 24.29 8.46 -0.31
N LEU A 326 23.25 8.21 -1.12
CA LEU A 326 23.41 7.70 -2.49
C LEU A 326 24.26 8.63 -3.37
N ARG A 327 24.10 9.93 -3.21
CA ARG A 327 24.95 10.94 -3.87
C ARG A 327 26.38 10.91 -3.35
N ALA A 328 26.57 10.80 -2.04
CA ALA A 328 27.89 10.77 -1.41
C ALA A 328 28.72 9.55 -1.84
N VAL A 329 28.08 8.40 -2.06
CA VAL A 329 28.74 7.18 -2.56
C VAL A 329 28.91 7.16 -4.09
N GLY A 330 28.48 8.21 -4.78
CA GLY A 330 28.76 8.43 -6.19
C GLY A 330 27.74 7.82 -7.16
N VAL A 331 26.50 7.53 -6.72
CA VAL A 331 25.42 7.18 -7.66
C VAL A 331 25.09 8.40 -8.53
N PRO A 332 25.21 8.32 -9.87
CA PRO A 332 25.03 9.49 -10.72
C PRO A 332 23.59 10.03 -10.74
N SER A 333 22.60 9.13 -10.78
CA SER A 333 21.17 9.46 -10.83
C SER A 333 20.32 8.28 -10.35
N PRO A 334 19.04 8.49 -9.99
CA PRO A 334 18.11 7.41 -9.62
C PRO A 334 18.01 6.30 -10.67
N ALA A 335 18.14 6.62 -11.97
CA ALA A 335 18.14 5.64 -13.05
C ALA A 335 19.30 4.61 -12.99
N HIS A 336 20.27 4.82 -12.10
CA HIS A 336 21.38 3.90 -11.83
C HIS A 336 21.11 2.99 -10.62
N LEU A 337 19.97 3.13 -9.96
CA LEU A 337 19.55 2.27 -8.86
C LEU A 337 18.88 1.00 -9.39
N LEU A 338 19.05 -0.09 -8.66
CA LEU A 338 18.45 -1.39 -8.95
C LEU A 338 18.00 -2.06 -7.65
N LEU A 339 17.01 -2.95 -7.75
CA LEU A 339 16.65 -3.84 -6.67
C LEU A 339 17.39 -5.17 -6.78
N SER A 340 17.60 -5.81 -5.63
CA SER A 340 18.03 -7.22 -5.58
C SER A 340 17.00 -8.16 -6.22
N ASP A 341 17.51 -9.28 -6.74
CA ASP A 341 16.69 -10.41 -7.15
C ASP A 341 15.84 -10.88 -5.96
N SER A 342 14.56 -11.16 -6.18
CA SER A 342 13.47 -11.45 -5.22
C SER A 342 12.79 -10.29 -4.48
N ALA A 343 13.26 -9.05 -4.62
CA ALA A 343 12.57 -7.88 -4.02
C ALA A 343 11.11 -7.71 -4.46
N GLN A 344 10.75 -8.26 -5.62
CA GLN A 344 9.42 -8.21 -6.20
C GLN A 344 8.54 -9.40 -5.79
N GLU A 345 9.05 -10.38 -5.03
CA GLU A 345 8.23 -11.48 -4.52
C GLU A 345 7.94 -11.27 -3.04
N VAL A 346 6.69 -10.90 -2.73
CA VAL A 346 6.24 -10.61 -1.36
C VAL A 346 5.05 -11.52 -1.04
N ASP A 347 5.20 -12.45 -0.11
CA ASP A 347 4.14 -13.39 0.34
C ASP A 347 3.38 -14.09 -0.81
N GLY A 348 4.09 -14.45 -1.89
CA GLY A 348 3.52 -15.11 -3.06
C GLY A 348 2.77 -14.18 -4.01
N TYR A 349 3.02 -12.87 -3.93
CA TYR A 349 2.61 -11.86 -4.89
C TYR A 349 3.84 -11.33 -5.63
N TRP A 350 3.70 -11.08 -6.93
CA TRP A 350 4.67 -10.31 -7.70
C TRP A 350 4.33 -8.82 -7.59
N VAL A 351 5.24 -8.02 -7.07
CA VAL A 351 5.03 -6.63 -6.66
C VAL A 351 5.82 -5.66 -7.54
N ASP A 352 5.13 -4.62 -7.98
CA ASP A 352 5.71 -3.44 -8.60
C ASP A 352 5.64 -2.25 -7.63
N TYR A 353 6.77 -1.54 -7.47
CA TYR A 353 6.88 -0.36 -6.61
C TYR A 353 6.82 0.91 -7.45
N PHE A 354 5.69 1.63 -7.39
CA PHE A 354 5.48 2.77 -8.26
C PHE A 354 6.28 3.99 -7.80
N GLY A 355 6.88 4.69 -8.77
CA GLY A 355 7.65 5.92 -8.54
C GLY A 355 9.05 5.75 -7.96
N LEU A 356 9.46 4.53 -7.59
CA LEU A 356 10.81 4.28 -7.12
C LEU A 356 11.82 4.01 -8.25
N THR A 357 11.38 3.87 -9.51
CA THR A 357 12.28 3.59 -10.66
C THR A 357 13.04 2.26 -10.56
N LEU A 358 12.58 1.40 -9.64
CA LEU A 358 13.25 0.22 -9.13
C LEU A 358 12.75 -1.03 -9.86
N GLU A 359 13.58 -1.62 -10.71
CA GLU A 359 13.31 -2.92 -11.35
C GLU A 359 14.49 -3.87 -11.14
N GLN A 360 14.18 -5.17 -11.11
CA GLN A 360 15.19 -6.19 -11.30
C GLN A 360 15.82 -6.02 -12.69
N PRO A 361 17.14 -6.17 -12.84
CA PRO A 361 17.76 -6.17 -14.15
C PRO A 361 17.15 -7.30 -15.01
N SER A 362 16.55 -6.94 -16.15
CA SER A 362 16.15 -7.92 -17.15
C SER A 362 17.37 -8.72 -17.58
N SER A 363 17.30 -10.04 -17.36
CA SER A 363 18.37 -11.01 -17.68
C SER A 363 18.75 -11.05 -19.16
#